data_AF-A0A177WEM4-F1
#
_entry.id   AF-A0A177WEM4-F1
#
_cell.length_a   1.000
_cell.length_b   1.000
_cell.length_c   1.000
_cell.angle_alpha   90.00
_cell.angle_beta   90.00
_cell.angle_gamma   90.00
#
_symmetry.space_group_name_H-M   'P 1'
#
loop_
_entity.id
_entity.type
_entity.pdbx_description
1 polymer ?
#
loop_
_entity_poly.entity_id
_entity_poly.type
_entity_poly.pdbx_seq_one_letter_code
_entity_poly.pdbx_strand_id
1 'polypeptide(L)'
;MSAYIISYPQNCPALGAYSDAEIIQSSSSMNIESHDSKLDKNPDELWRFFMSNLQNPRLMVDIHGYHTETKYIEEVRDGESRTTSRQEDVSDFRIKIDVTRLMSTYWSRIVCVPDKNASPRNLRETLEDYTRSDHIWKEIHLTKQPLWDFNELSCALEFAVRQTGYMHKIKISFPQKAAKVSVYSSHTLSRLSRSTFVWVICILSCLWIIVLPIYLLMRKKVSTKIVCEFPMMVSGHDFYMRHYYTIQNMAKSRSFKTIQAI
;
A
#
# COMPACT_ATOMS: atom_id res chain seq x y z
N MET A 1 0.10 -24.38 -6.54
CA MET A 1 1.16 -23.39 -6.80
C MET A 1 0.62 -22.41 -7.84
N SER A 2 0.40 -21.14 -7.51
CA SER A 2 0.15 -20.13 -8.55
C SER A 2 1.44 -19.98 -9.35
N ALA A 3 1.39 -20.18 -10.66
CA ALA A 3 2.52 -19.88 -11.52
C ALA A 3 2.62 -18.35 -11.67
N TYR A 4 3.77 -17.81 -11.30
CA TYR A 4 4.10 -16.39 -11.46
C TYR A 4 4.94 -16.22 -12.72
N ILE A 5 4.71 -15.14 -13.47
CA ILE A 5 5.54 -14.81 -14.63
C ILE A 5 6.43 -13.64 -14.27
N ILE A 6 7.74 -13.83 -14.46
CA ILE A 6 8.78 -12.87 -14.11
C ILE A 6 9.35 -12.27 -15.40
N SER A 7 9.38 -10.95 -15.46
CA SER A 7 10.02 -10.18 -16.52
C SER A 7 11.19 -9.40 -15.94
N TYR A 8 12.39 -9.61 -16.48
CA TYR A 8 13.57 -8.83 -16.17
C TYR A 8 13.64 -7.58 -17.07
N PRO A 9 14.38 -6.52 -16.69
CA PRO A 9 14.50 -5.29 -17.46
C PRO A 9 14.79 -5.49 -18.95
N GLN A 10 15.69 -6.43 -19.29
CA GLN A 10 16.05 -6.77 -20.66
C GLN A 10 14.91 -7.39 -21.50
N ASN A 11 13.89 -7.95 -20.85
CA ASN A 11 12.76 -8.62 -21.50
C ASN A 11 11.50 -7.74 -21.51
N CYS A 12 11.58 -6.50 -21.01
CA CYS A 12 10.45 -5.60 -20.98
C CYS A 12 10.29 -4.84 -22.31
N PRO A 13 9.07 -4.39 -22.66
CA PRO A 13 8.87 -3.61 -23.87
C PRO A 13 9.74 -2.34 -23.88
N ALA A 14 10.21 -1.94 -25.07
CA ALA A 14 11.02 -0.73 -25.20
C ALA A 14 10.25 0.52 -24.75
N LEU A 15 10.88 1.37 -23.93
CA LEU A 15 10.23 2.55 -23.36
C LEU A 15 9.87 3.59 -24.43
N GLY A 16 10.77 3.88 -25.37
CA GLY A 16 10.59 5.03 -26.26
C GLY A 16 10.52 6.34 -25.46
N ALA A 17 9.62 7.25 -25.86
CA ALA A 17 9.37 8.49 -25.13
C ALA A 17 8.61 8.24 -23.82
N TYR A 18 8.84 9.09 -22.82
CA TYR A 18 8.04 9.10 -21.59
C TYR A 18 6.59 9.47 -21.88
N SER A 19 5.68 8.95 -21.06
CA SER A 19 4.25 9.24 -21.18
C SER A 19 3.95 10.67 -20.74
N ASP A 20 3.08 11.34 -21.49
CA ASP A 20 2.56 12.68 -21.20
C ASP A 20 1.14 12.64 -20.60
N ALA A 21 0.67 11.46 -20.19
CA ALA A 21 -0.68 11.27 -19.68
C ALA A 21 -0.92 12.01 -18.35
N GLU A 22 -2.18 12.43 -18.14
CA GLU A 22 -2.58 13.17 -16.93
C GLU A 22 -2.30 12.37 -15.65
N ILE A 23 -1.71 13.01 -14.64
CA ILE A 23 -1.42 12.43 -13.32
C ILE A 23 -2.26 13.11 -12.24
N ILE A 24 -2.93 12.29 -11.45
CA ILE A 24 -3.59 12.68 -10.21
C ILE A 24 -2.83 12.04 -9.06
N GLN A 25 -2.40 12.85 -8.08
CA GLN A 25 -1.68 12.34 -6.92
C GLN A 25 -2.52 12.44 -5.65
N SER A 26 -2.60 11.32 -4.91
CA SER A 26 -3.25 11.29 -3.60
C SER A 26 -2.42 12.04 -2.55
N SER A 27 -3.00 13.01 -1.84
CA SER A 27 -2.29 13.79 -0.81
C SER A 27 -1.79 12.95 0.37
N SER A 28 -2.55 11.93 0.78
CA SER A 28 -2.21 11.11 1.95
C SER A 28 -1.22 9.99 1.65
N SER A 29 -1.48 9.23 0.58
CA SER A 29 -0.71 8.05 0.20
C SER A 29 0.42 8.36 -0.77
N MET A 30 0.38 9.52 -1.45
CA MET A 30 1.26 9.89 -2.56
C MET A 30 1.20 8.93 -3.77
N ASN A 31 0.20 8.05 -3.80
CA ASN A 31 -0.03 7.16 -4.93
C ASN A 31 -0.43 7.96 -6.16
N ILE A 32 -0.06 7.43 -7.32
CA ILE A 32 -0.31 8.03 -8.62
C ILE A 32 -1.52 7.34 -9.24
N GLU A 33 -2.43 8.13 -9.77
CA GLU A 33 -3.65 7.71 -10.42
C GLU A 33 -3.79 8.43 -11.77
N SER A 34 -4.37 7.75 -12.76
CA SER A 34 -4.72 8.38 -14.03
C SER A 34 -6.05 7.83 -14.57
N HIS A 35 -6.77 8.71 -15.26
CA HIS A 35 -7.99 8.43 -16.01
C HIS A 35 -7.84 8.81 -17.49
N ASP A 36 -6.60 9.02 -17.95
CA ASP A 36 -6.35 9.51 -19.32
C ASP A 36 -6.79 8.46 -20.35
N SER A 37 -7.59 8.90 -21.32
CA SER A 37 -8.11 8.06 -22.40
C SER A 37 -7.03 7.43 -23.28
N LYS A 38 -5.81 8.00 -23.33
CA LYS A 38 -4.67 7.42 -24.04
C LYS A 38 -4.28 6.05 -23.45
N LEU A 39 -4.35 5.93 -22.13
CA LEU A 39 -3.96 4.74 -21.38
C LEU A 39 -4.98 3.59 -21.52
N ASP A 40 -6.24 3.93 -21.84
CA ASP A 40 -7.32 2.96 -22.04
C ASP A 40 -7.24 2.21 -23.36
N LYS A 41 -6.58 2.79 -24.38
CA LYS A 41 -6.61 2.33 -25.76
C LYS A 41 -5.27 1.76 -26.23
N ASN A 42 -4.16 2.21 -25.66
CA ASN A 42 -2.83 1.85 -26.14
C ASN A 42 -2.01 1.14 -25.03
N PRO A 43 -1.70 -0.16 -25.19
CA PRO A 43 -0.94 -0.91 -24.19
C PRO A 43 0.51 -0.44 -24.07
N ASP A 44 1.10 0.13 -25.13
CA ASP A 44 2.45 0.68 -25.09
C ASP A 44 2.50 2.00 -24.31
N GLU A 45 1.46 2.83 -24.45
CA GLU A 45 1.33 4.07 -23.69
C GLU A 45 1.09 3.79 -22.21
N LEU A 46 0.27 2.78 -21.90
CA LEU A 46 0.07 2.29 -20.54
C LEU A 46 1.38 1.79 -19.91
N TRP A 47 2.20 1.06 -20.67
CA TRP A 47 3.51 0.62 -20.23
C TRP A 47 4.45 1.80 -19.94
N ARG A 48 4.54 2.76 -20.87
CA ARG A 48 5.33 3.99 -20.71
C ARG A 48 4.90 4.77 -19.48
N PHE A 49 3.61 4.90 -19.26
CA PHE A 49 3.06 5.59 -18.09
C PHE A 49 3.52 4.94 -16.78
N PHE A 50 3.44 3.61 -16.69
CA PHE A 50 3.93 2.90 -15.51
C PHE A 50 5.41 3.11 -15.27
N MET A 51 6.23 3.04 -16.33
CA MET A 51 7.68 3.21 -16.22
C MET A 51 8.11 4.65 -15.93
N SER A 52 7.41 5.63 -16.51
CA SER A 52 7.63 7.06 -16.23
C SER A 52 7.39 7.39 -14.74
N ASN A 53 6.55 6.60 -14.06
CA ASN A 53 6.13 6.80 -12.69
C ASN A 53 6.72 5.77 -11.70
N LEU A 54 7.79 5.07 -12.09
CA LEU A 54 8.38 3.96 -11.35
C LEU A 54 9.37 4.38 -10.24
N GLN A 55 9.31 5.62 -9.78
CA GLN A 55 10.17 6.09 -8.69
C GLN A 55 9.98 5.25 -7.41
N ASN A 56 11.07 5.06 -6.66
CA ASN A 56 11.11 4.34 -5.39
C ASN A 56 9.95 4.71 -4.45
N PRO A 57 9.20 3.74 -3.89
CA PRO A 57 8.27 4.04 -2.81
C PRO A 57 9.01 4.54 -1.58
N ARG A 58 8.35 5.35 -0.76
CA ARG A 58 8.85 5.66 0.59
C ARG A 58 8.50 4.51 1.51
N LEU A 59 9.49 3.98 2.21
CA LEU A 59 9.35 2.85 3.13
C LEU A 59 9.82 3.27 4.53
N MET A 60 9.01 2.97 5.53
CA MET A 60 9.40 3.12 6.93
C MET A 60 9.25 1.79 7.66
N VAL A 61 10.05 1.59 8.70
CA VAL A 61 9.83 0.60 9.76
C VAL A 61 9.18 1.34 10.93
N ASP A 62 7.98 0.95 11.34
CA ASP A 62 7.23 1.57 12.44
C ASP A 62 7.03 0.54 13.55
N ILE A 63 7.73 0.75 14.67
CA ILE A 63 7.71 -0.08 15.88
C ILE A 63 6.88 0.66 16.93
N HIS A 64 5.73 0.11 17.28
CA HIS A 64 4.78 0.73 18.20
C HIS A 64 4.55 -0.19 19.41
N GLY A 65 4.98 0.25 20.59
CA GLY A 65 4.64 -0.38 21.86
C GLY A 65 3.44 0.32 22.49
N TYR A 66 2.44 -0.45 22.89
CA TYR A 66 1.25 0.04 23.57
C TYR A 66 0.67 -0.98 24.54
N HIS A 67 -0.14 -0.51 25.48
CA HIS A 67 -0.92 -1.36 26.37
C HIS A 67 -2.39 -0.94 26.32
N THR A 68 -3.28 -1.81 26.82
CA THR A 68 -4.71 -1.53 26.88
C THR A 68 -5.08 -1.21 28.31
N GLU A 69 -5.63 -0.02 28.54
CA GLU A 69 -6.18 0.39 29.83
C GLU A 69 -7.70 0.22 29.82
N THR A 70 -8.28 -0.13 30.98
CA THR A 70 -9.73 -0.09 31.18
C THR A 70 -10.08 1.16 31.96
N LYS A 71 -10.79 2.09 31.32
CA LYS A 71 -11.31 3.30 31.93
C LYS A 71 -12.73 3.08 32.41
N TYR A 72 -12.98 3.35 33.69
CA TYR A 72 -14.32 3.34 34.26
C TYR A 72 -14.91 4.75 34.17
N ILE A 73 -16.12 4.86 33.66
CA ILE A 73 -16.89 6.10 33.52
C ILE A 73 -18.13 5.92 34.39
N GLU A 74 -18.28 6.76 35.41
CA GLU A 74 -19.50 6.83 36.20
C GLU A 74 -20.36 7.96 35.66
N GLU A 75 -21.55 7.61 35.17
CA GLU A 75 -22.57 8.57 34.78
C GLU A 75 -23.64 8.61 35.86
N VAL A 76 -23.79 9.77 36.50
CA VAL A 76 -24.87 10.02 37.46
C VAL A 76 -25.99 10.75 36.74
N ARG A 77 -27.18 10.14 36.68
CA ARG A 77 -28.38 10.75 36.11
C ARG A 77 -29.54 10.50 37.07
N ASP A 78 -30.19 11.57 37.50
CA ASP A 78 -31.40 11.53 38.33
C ASP A 78 -31.25 10.69 39.63
N GLY A 79 -30.09 10.80 40.29
CA GLY A 79 -29.79 10.06 41.52
C GLY A 79 -29.36 8.60 41.33
N GLU A 80 -29.42 8.07 40.10
CA GLU A 80 -28.93 6.74 39.76
C GLU A 80 -27.52 6.82 39.17
N SER A 81 -26.60 5.99 39.69
CA SER A 81 -25.22 5.89 39.20
C SER A 81 -25.08 4.68 38.28
N ARG A 82 -24.59 4.91 37.07
CA ARG A 82 -24.26 3.85 36.12
C ARG A 82 -22.76 3.88 35.81
N THR A 83 -22.05 2.82 36.20
CA THR A 83 -20.64 2.64 35.83
C THR A 83 -20.55 1.89 34.51
N THR A 84 -19.88 2.48 33.52
CA THR A 84 -19.54 1.86 32.24
C THR A 84 -18.03 1.72 32.14
N SER A 85 -17.52 0.62 31.59
CA SER A 85 -16.08 0.46 31.32
C SER A 85 -15.79 0.63 29.82
N ARG A 86 -14.65 1.25 29.50
CA ARG A 86 -14.16 1.44 28.13
C ARG A 86 -12.70 1.03 28.06
N GLN A 87 -12.36 0.17 27.10
CA GLN A 87 -10.97 -0.16 26.82
C GLN A 87 -10.35 0.87 25.86
N GLU A 88 -9.13 1.30 26.15
CA GLU A 88 -8.38 2.25 25.34
C GLU A 88 -6.93 1.79 25.19
N ASP A 89 -6.42 1.82 23.95
CA ASP A 89 -5.01 1.48 23.67
C ASP A 89 -4.15 2.72 23.87
N VAL A 90 -3.31 2.71 24.90
CA VAL A 90 -2.41 3.79 25.27
C VAL A 90 -1.01 3.50 24.74
N SER A 91 -0.47 4.43 23.95
CA SER A 91 0.86 4.29 23.35
C SER A 91 1.95 4.53 24.38
N ASP A 92 2.86 3.57 24.56
CA ASP A 92 4.00 3.70 25.46
C ASP A 92 5.20 4.30 24.74
N PHE A 93 5.45 3.88 23.49
CA PHE A 93 6.52 4.40 22.65
C PHE A 93 6.23 4.16 21.17
N ARG A 94 6.86 4.95 20.30
CA ARG A 94 6.76 4.73 18.86
C ARG A 94 8.04 5.16 18.15
N ILE A 95 8.69 4.20 17.52
CA ILE A 95 9.96 4.38 16.81
C ILE A 95 9.69 4.19 15.33
N LYS A 96 9.95 5.23 14.53
CA LYS A 96 9.85 5.18 13.07
C LYS A 96 11.23 5.32 12.46
N ILE A 97 11.60 4.39 11.60
CA ILE A 97 12.90 4.40 10.91
C ILE A 97 12.61 4.49 9.42
N ASP A 98 13.00 5.61 8.79
CA ASP A 98 12.91 5.76 7.34
C ASP A 98 14.04 4.98 6.67
N VAL A 99 13.66 3.97 5.91
CA VAL A 99 14.57 3.03 5.24
C VAL A 99 14.55 3.21 3.72
N THR A 100 13.89 4.26 3.22
CA THR A 100 13.76 4.54 1.79
C THR A 100 15.13 4.61 1.10
N ARG A 101 16.13 5.16 1.79
CA ARG A 101 17.51 5.29 1.29
C ARG A 101 18.27 3.98 1.19
N LEU A 102 17.82 2.93 1.89
CA LEU A 102 18.41 1.60 1.82
C LEU A 102 17.92 0.82 0.60
N MET A 103 16.96 1.35 -0.14
CA MET A 103 16.44 0.73 -1.34
C MET A 103 17.27 1.13 -2.56
N SER A 104 17.54 0.16 -3.44
CA SER A 104 18.19 0.43 -4.73
C SER A 104 17.41 1.46 -5.53
N THR A 105 18.12 2.36 -6.20
CA THR A 105 17.53 3.30 -7.16
C THR A 105 16.96 2.61 -8.40
N TYR A 106 17.41 1.39 -8.67
CA TYR A 106 16.96 0.57 -9.78
C TYR A 106 16.08 -0.57 -9.30
N TRP A 107 14.99 -0.80 -10.01
CA TRP A 107 14.15 -1.98 -9.85
C TRP A 107 14.83 -3.22 -10.43
N SER A 108 14.48 -4.40 -9.91
CA SER A 108 15.12 -5.67 -10.26
C SER A 108 14.35 -6.49 -11.28
N ARG A 109 13.04 -6.67 -11.06
CA ARG A 109 12.15 -7.47 -11.90
C ARG A 109 10.70 -7.04 -11.72
N ILE A 110 9.89 -7.39 -12.71
CA ILE A 110 8.43 -7.28 -12.67
C ILE A 110 7.84 -8.68 -12.54
N VAL A 111 6.92 -8.82 -11.60
CA VAL A 111 6.22 -10.07 -11.30
C VAL A 111 4.74 -9.88 -11.58
N CYS A 112 4.22 -10.71 -12.48
CA CYS A 112 2.78 -10.79 -12.75
C CYS A 112 2.19 -11.90 -11.89
N VAL A 113 1.35 -11.50 -10.94
CA VAL A 113 0.71 -12.39 -9.97
C VAL A 113 -0.75 -12.59 -10.39
N PRO A 114 -1.14 -13.77 -10.91
CA PRO A 114 -2.53 -14.03 -11.25
C PRO A 114 -3.37 -14.14 -9.98
N ASP A 115 -4.64 -13.75 -10.06
CA ASP A 115 -5.64 -14.06 -9.04
C ASP A 115 -5.85 -15.58 -8.94
N LYS A 116 -6.44 -16.06 -7.84
CA LYS A 116 -6.55 -17.49 -7.49
C LYS A 116 -7.14 -18.36 -8.61
N ASN A 117 -8.02 -17.80 -9.42
CA ASN A 117 -8.75 -18.49 -10.48
C ASN A 117 -8.34 -18.04 -11.90
N ALA A 118 -7.33 -17.17 -12.03
CA ALA A 118 -6.90 -16.64 -13.32
C ALA A 118 -5.74 -17.46 -13.89
N SER A 119 -5.71 -17.60 -15.22
CA SER A 119 -4.52 -18.14 -15.89
C SER A 119 -3.33 -17.19 -15.69
N PRO A 120 -2.11 -17.72 -15.50
CA PRO A 120 -0.90 -16.90 -15.50
C PRO A 120 -0.81 -16.13 -16.82
N ARG A 121 -0.61 -14.82 -16.73
CA ARG A 121 -0.42 -13.94 -17.90
C ARG A 121 0.87 -13.17 -17.75
N ASN A 122 1.54 -12.94 -18.86
CA ASN A 122 2.72 -12.10 -18.88
C ASN A 122 2.31 -10.61 -18.81
N LEU A 123 3.30 -9.74 -18.63
CA LEU A 123 3.06 -8.30 -18.55
C LEU A 123 2.33 -7.79 -19.79
N ARG A 124 2.77 -8.18 -20.99
CA ARG A 124 2.19 -7.70 -22.26
C ARG A 124 0.72 -8.08 -22.38
N GLU A 125 0.39 -9.35 -22.15
CA GLU A 125 -0.99 -9.86 -22.17
C GLU A 125 -1.87 -9.15 -21.15
N THR A 126 -1.32 -8.82 -19.98
CA THR A 126 -2.06 -8.10 -18.93
C THR A 126 -2.40 -6.67 -19.35
N LEU A 127 -1.46 -5.98 -19.99
CA LEU A 127 -1.68 -4.64 -20.54
C LEU A 127 -2.72 -4.69 -21.68
N GLU A 128 -2.61 -5.66 -22.58
CA GLU A 128 -3.56 -5.83 -23.68
C GLU A 128 -4.97 -6.22 -23.19
N ASP A 129 -5.10 -7.04 -22.17
CA ASP A 129 -6.41 -7.40 -21.57
C ASP A 129 -7.11 -6.16 -21.02
N TYR A 130 -6.37 -5.26 -20.38
CA TYR A 130 -6.90 -3.99 -19.91
C TYR A 130 -7.35 -3.11 -21.06
N THR A 131 -6.55 -2.94 -22.11
CA THR A 131 -6.89 -2.05 -23.22
C THR A 131 -8.01 -2.60 -24.11
N ARG A 132 -8.11 -3.93 -24.26
CA ARG A 132 -9.22 -4.59 -24.98
C ARG A 132 -10.55 -4.59 -24.23
N SER A 133 -10.52 -4.38 -22.92
CA SER A 133 -11.72 -4.41 -22.08
C SER A 133 -12.52 -3.11 -22.22
N ASP A 134 -13.80 -3.18 -22.55
CA ASP A 134 -14.72 -2.03 -22.62
C ASP A 134 -15.50 -1.77 -21.32
N HIS A 135 -15.09 -2.39 -20.20
CA HIS A 135 -15.76 -2.22 -18.92
C HIS A 135 -15.61 -0.81 -18.35
N ILE A 136 -16.73 -0.22 -17.93
CA ILE A 136 -16.83 1.14 -17.37
C ILE A 136 -15.92 1.36 -16.17
N TRP A 137 -15.79 0.36 -15.29
CA TRP A 137 -15.00 0.41 -14.06
C TRP A 137 -13.76 -0.48 -14.12
N LYS A 138 -13.14 -0.61 -15.31
CA LYS A 138 -11.86 -1.31 -15.43
C LYS A 138 -10.74 -0.57 -14.68
N GLU A 139 -9.91 -1.33 -13.98
CA GLU A 139 -8.76 -0.82 -13.25
C GLU A 139 -7.55 -1.75 -13.36
N ILE A 140 -6.37 -1.17 -13.54
CA ILE A 140 -5.09 -1.86 -13.55
C ILE A 140 -4.11 -1.15 -12.60
N HIS A 141 -3.28 -1.94 -11.94
CA HIS A 141 -2.40 -1.45 -10.88
C HIS A 141 -1.01 -2.03 -11.01
N LEU A 142 -0.01 -1.14 -10.93
CA LEU A 142 1.37 -1.49 -10.69
C LEU A 142 1.71 -1.17 -9.22
N THR A 143 2.11 -2.20 -8.48
CA THR A 143 2.54 -2.07 -7.08
C THR A 143 4.06 -2.10 -7.01
N LYS A 144 4.66 -1.14 -6.34
CA LYS A 144 6.10 -1.08 -6.06
C LYS A 144 6.36 -1.78 -4.75
N GLN A 145 7.16 -2.84 -4.76
CA GLN A 145 7.38 -3.69 -3.61
C GLN A 145 8.86 -3.76 -3.25
N PRO A 146 9.26 -3.29 -2.05
CA PRO A 146 10.62 -3.51 -1.55
C PRO A 146 10.85 -5.00 -1.25
N LEU A 147 12.03 -5.50 -1.59
CA LEU A 147 12.45 -6.88 -1.36
C LEU A 147 13.10 -7.04 0.02
N TRP A 148 12.26 -7.30 1.01
CA TRP A 148 12.65 -7.77 2.34
C TRP A 148 11.73 -8.90 2.79
N ASP A 149 12.26 -9.78 3.66
CA ASP A 149 11.41 -10.64 4.48
C ASP A 149 10.89 -9.83 5.67
N PHE A 150 9.73 -9.21 5.47
CA PHE A 150 9.08 -8.39 6.49
C PHE A 150 8.65 -9.21 7.71
N ASN A 151 8.43 -10.52 7.57
CA ASN A 151 8.02 -11.37 8.69
C ASN A 151 9.23 -11.66 9.58
N GLU A 152 10.33 -12.11 8.99
CA GLU A 152 11.58 -12.35 9.72
C GLU A 152 12.07 -11.07 10.41
N LEU A 153 12.07 -9.96 9.68
CA LEU A 153 12.47 -8.66 10.23
C LEU A 153 11.55 -8.23 11.39
N SER A 154 10.23 -8.45 11.28
CA SER A 154 9.30 -8.15 12.38
C SER A 154 9.63 -8.96 13.62
N CYS A 155 9.86 -10.27 13.48
CA CYS A 155 10.21 -11.13 14.60
C CYS A 155 11.53 -10.69 15.27
N ALA A 156 12.55 -10.35 14.48
CA ALA A 156 13.83 -9.88 15.00
C ALA A 156 13.68 -8.55 15.77
N LEU A 157 12.97 -7.59 15.20
CA LEU A 157 12.71 -6.29 15.83
C LEU A 157 11.86 -6.42 17.10
N GLU A 158 10.85 -7.29 17.09
CA GLU A 158 10.05 -7.58 18.29
C GLU A 158 10.95 -8.15 19.39
N PHE A 159 11.80 -9.13 19.05
CA PHE A 159 12.75 -9.70 19.99
C PHE A 159 13.66 -8.62 20.62
N ALA A 160 14.21 -7.68 19.84
CA ALA A 160 15.02 -6.60 20.39
C ALA A 160 14.26 -5.74 21.41
N VAL A 161 12.99 -5.42 21.15
CA VAL A 161 12.14 -4.69 22.09
C VAL A 161 11.87 -5.52 23.35
N ARG A 162 11.56 -6.81 23.22
CA ARG A 162 11.31 -7.71 24.37
C ARG A 162 12.50 -7.81 25.31
N GLN A 163 13.72 -7.80 24.79
CA GLN A 163 14.96 -7.79 25.58
C GLN A 163 15.09 -6.57 26.49
N THR A 164 14.35 -5.48 26.24
CA THR A 164 14.32 -4.32 27.14
C THR A 164 13.48 -4.53 28.40
N GLY A 165 12.75 -5.65 28.50
CA GLY A 165 11.79 -5.92 29.58
C GLY A 165 10.36 -5.45 29.28
N TYR A 166 10.08 -4.99 28.05
CA TYR A 166 8.74 -4.54 27.66
C TYR A 166 7.79 -5.72 27.42
N MET A 167 6.77 -5.86 28.26
CA MET A 167 5.85 -7.02 28.27
C MET A 167 4.47 -6.76 27.63
N HIS A 168 4.16 -5.52 27.26
CA HIS A 168 2.86 -5.20 26.67
C HIS A 168 2.80 -5.50 25.16
N LYS A 169 1.81 -4.95 24.44
CA LYS A 169 1.58 -5.24 23.03
C LYS A 169 2.58 -4.48 22.17
N ILE A 170 3.11 -5.15 21.15
CA ILE A 170 4.02 -4.55 20.18
C ILE A 170 3.41 -4.75 18.79
N LYS A 171 3.36 -3.68 18.00
CA LYS A 171 2.96 -3.73 16.60
C LYS A 171 4.09 -3.20 15.74
N ILE A 172 4.57 -4.05 14.86
CA ILE A 172 5.59 -3.70 13.87
C ILE A 172 4.92 -3.65 12.51
N SER A 173 5.13 -2.56 11.79
CA SER A 173 4.52 -2.36 10.48
C SER A 173 5.49 -1.65 9.54
N PHE A 174 5.26 -1.84 8.25
CA PHE A 174 6.10 -1.28 7.19
C PHE A 174 5.29 -0.35 6.29
N PRO A 175 4.87 0.83 6.79
CA PRO A 175 4.03 1.71 6.01
C PRO A 175 4.78 2.20 4.77
N GLN A 176 4.10 2.12 3.63
CA GLN A 176 4.61 2.54 2.33
C GLN A 176 3.81 3.72 1.79
N LYS A 177 4.50 4.69 1.18
CA LYS A 177 3.88 5.79 0.41
C LYS A 177 4.43 5.80 -1.02
N ALA A 178 3.63 6.31 -1.96
CA ALA A 178 3.93 6.33 -3.40
C ALA A 178 4.21 4.92 -3.98
N ALA A 179 3.64 3.88 -3.36
CA ALA A 179 3.86 2.47 -3.70
C ALA A 179 2.91 1.93 -4.76
N LYS A 180 1.92 2.71 -5.19
CA LYS A 180 0.95 2.28 -6.19
C LYS A 180 0.83 3.29 -7.32
N VAL A 181 0.87 2.79 -8.55
CA VAL A 181 0.47 3.51 -9.77
C VAL A 181 -0.78 2.81 -10.30
N SER A 182 -1.89 3.54 -10.37
CA SER A 182 -3.20 3.01 -10.76
C SER A 182 -3.68 3.69 -12.03
N VAL A 183 -4.16 2.92 -12.98
CA VAL A 183 -4.84 3.43 -14.15
C VAL A 183 -6.26 2.92 -14.15
N TYR A 184 -7.18 3.84 -14.40
CA TYR A 184 -8.60 3.61 -14.36
C TYR A 184 -9.22 4.00 -15.68
N SER A 185 -10.37 3.40 -15.97
CA SER A 185 -11.13 3.78 -17.15
C SER A 185 -11.38 5.29 -17.22
N SER A 186 -11.24 5.82 -18.43
CA SER A 186 -11.50 7.19 -18.84
C SER A 186 -12.98 7.55 -18.90
N HIS A 187 -13.89 6.57 -18.78
CA HIS A 187 -15.32 6.83 -18.71
C HIS A 187 -15.65 7.79 -17.56
N THR A 188 -16.54 8.75 -17.82
CA THR A 188 -16.98 9.75 -16.82
C THR A 188 -17.59 9.10 -15.58
N LEU A 189 -18.28 7.98 -15.74
CA LEU A 189 -18.85 7.18 -14.65
C LEU A 189 -17.77 6.59 -13.71
N SER A 190 -16.60 6.23 -14.24
CA SER A 190 -15.45 5.81 -13.43
C SER A 190 -14.97 6.97 -12.54
N ARG A 191 -14.83 8.17 -13.11
CA ARG A 191 -14.44 9.39 -12.38
C ARG A 191 -15.47 9.79 -11.32
N LEU A 192 -16.76 9.79 -11.67
CA LEU A 192 -17.84 10.18 -10.76
C LEU A 192 -17.94 9.23 -9.55
N SER A 193 -17.80 7.93 -9.79
CA SER A 193 -17.89 6.91 -8.73
C SER A 193 -16.82 7.06 -7.62
N ARG A 194 -15.71 7.75 -7.91
CA ARG A 194 -14.64 8.02 -6.93
C ARG A 194 -14.83 9.32 -6.15
N SER A 195 -15.76 10.17 -6.55
CA SER A 195 -15.96 11.44 -5.86
C SER A 195 -16.84 11.26 -4.63
N THR A 196 -16.37 11.72 -3.47
CA THR A 196 -17.11 11.64 -2.20
C THR A 196 -18.46 12.33 -2.29
N PHE A 197 -18.54 13.45 -3.01
CA PHE A 197 -19.76 14.23 -3.19
C PHE A 197 -20.86 13.47 -3.93
N VAL A 198 -20.53 12.77 -5.02
CA VAL A 198 -21.50 11.92 -5.73
C VAL A 198 -22.03 10.83 -4.82
N TRP A 199 -21.17 10.25 -3.97
CA TRP A 199 -21.59 9.25 -2.99
C TRP A 199 -22.53 9.84 -1.95
N VAL A 200 -22.27 11.05 -1.44
CA VAL A 200 -23.16 11.77 -0.51
C VAL A 200 -24.52 12.05 -1.15
N ILE A 201 -24.56 12.58 -2.38
CA ILE A 201 -25.81 12.79 -3.11
C ILE A 201 -26.54 11.47 -3.33
N CYS A 202 -25.83 10.40 -3.68
CA CYS A 202 -26.41 9.07 -3.90
C CYS A 202 -27.05 8.49 -2.63
N ILE A 203 -26.48 8.74 -1.46
CA ILE A 203 -27.09 8.40 -0.17
C ILE A 203 -28.34 9.26 0.07
N LEU A 204 -28.23 10.59 -0.05
CA LEU A 204 -29.34 11.51 0.21
C LEU A 204 -30.55 11.29 -0.70
N SER A 205 -30.30 10.88 -1.94
CA SER A 205 -31.33 10.55 -2.93
C SER A 205 -31.87 9.12 -2.81
N CYS A 206 -31.43 8.35 -1.80
CA CYS A 206 -31.73 6.91 -1.63
C CYS A 206 -31.35 6.02 -2.82
N LEU A 207 -30.58 6.52 -3.79
CA LEU A 207 -30.15 5.80 -4.99
C LEU A 207 -29.06 4.75 -4.71
N TRP A 208 -28.46 4.77 -3.51
CA TRP A 208 -27.42 3.82 -3.11
C TRP A 208 -27.88 2.36 -3.18
N ILE A 209 -29.19 2.08 -3.01
CA ILE A 209 -29.78 0.73 -3.10
C ILE A 209 -29.62 0.14 -4.51
N ILE A 210 -29.65 0.97 -5.55
CA ILE A 210 -29.54 0.54 -6.97
C ILE A 210 -28.10 0.68 -7.47
N VAL A 211 -27.42 1.78 -7.11
CA VAL A 211 -26.06 2.07 -7.59
C VAL A 211 -25.04 1.06 -7.05
N LEU A 212 -25.16 0.63 -5.79
CA LEU A 212 -24.24 -0.32 -5.17
C LEU A 212 -24.23 -1.70 -5.86
N PRO A 213 -25.38 -2.37 -6.09
CA PRO A 213 -25.38 -3.67 -6.78
C PRO A 213 -24.88 -3.56 -8.22
N ILE A 214 -25.23 -2.50 -8.96
CA ILE A 214 -24.72 -2.26 -10.31
C ILE A 214 -23.19 -2.10 -10.30
N TYR A 215 -22.67 -1.29 -9.37
CA TYR A 215 -21.24 -1.06 -9.23
C TYR A 215 -20.48 -2.37 -8.93
N LEU A 216 -20.99 -3.19 -8.02
CA LEU A 216 -20.37 -4.48 -7.69
C LEU A 216 -20.39 -5.47 -8.86
N LEU A 217 -21.48 -5.51 -9.64
CA LEU A 217 -21.62 -6.41 -10.79
C LEU A 217 -20.74 -6.00 -11.97
N MET A 218 -20.59 -4.71 -12.21
CA MET A 218 -19.90 -4.21 -13.41
C MET A 218 -18.41 -3.86 -13.18
N ARG A 219 -17.95 -3.83 -11.93
CA ARG A 219 -16.54 -3.61 -11.61
C ARG A 219 -15.71 -4.81 -12.05
N LYS A 220 -14.96 -4.65 -13.12
CA LYS A 220 -13.93 -5.61 -13.54
C LYS A 220 -12.56 -5.15 -13.07
N LYS A 221 -11.95 -5.92 -12.17
CA LYS A 221 -10.53 -5.77 -11.87
C LYS A 221 -9.73 -6.58 -12.88
N VAL A 222 -8.61 -6.05 -13.36
CA VAL A 222 -7.67 -6.86 -14.12
C VAL A 222 -7.24 -8.03 -13.24
N SER A 223 -7.32 -9.24 -13.81
CA SER A 223 -7.16 -10.51 -13.08
C SER A 223 -5.72 -10.78 -12.64
N THR A 224 -4.77 -9.98 -13.10
CA THR A 224 -3.34 -10.14 -12.81
C THR A 224 -2.81 -8.89 -12.14
N LYS A 225 -2.24 -9.04 -10.95
CA LYS A 225 -1.56 -7.96 -10.22
C LYS A 225 -0.14 -7.82 -10.74
N ILE A 226 0.22 -6.61 -11.15
CA ILE A 226 1.59 -6.29 -11.58
C ILE A 226 2.36 -5.74 -10.38
N VAL A 227 3.49 -6.37 -10.07
CA VAL A 227 4.39 -5.98 -8.98
C VAL A 227 5.76 -5.66 -9.56
N CYS A 228 6.31 -4.49 -9.24
CA CYS A 228 7.68 -4.13 -9.56
C CYS A 228 8.51 -4.21 -8.27
N GLU A 229 9.54 -5.05 -8.30
CA GLU A 229 10.33 -5.36 -7.11
C GLU A 229 11.61 -4.51 -7.03
N PHE A 230 11.79 -3.85 -5.89
CA PHE A 230 12.94 -2.99 -5.61
C PHE A 230 13.87 -3.70 -4.61
N PRO A 231 15.09 -4.09 -5.02
CA PRO A 231 16.03 -4.72 -4.13
C PRO A 231 16.47 -3.75 -3.04
N MET A 232 16.56 -4.24 -1.81
CA MET A 232 17.17 -3.50 -0.71
C MET A 232 18.69 -3.72 -0.77
N MET A 233 19.46 -2.65 -0.59
CA MET A 233 20.92 -2.69 -0.57
C MET A 233 21.47 -3.33 0.72
N VAL A 234 20.62 -3.42 1.75
CA VAL A 234 20.94 -3.98 3.05
C VAL A 234 19.93 -5.09 3.35
N SER A 235 20.40 -6.24 3.83
CA SER A 235 19.50 -7.34 4.23
C SER A 235 18.69 -6.96 5.48
N GLY A 236 17.57 -7.64 5.73
CA GLY A 236 16.79 -7.44 6.95
C GLY A 236 17.62 -7.71 8.22
N HIS A 237 18.46 -8.75 8.18
CA HIS A 237 19.39 -9.10 9.25
C HIS A 237 20.43 -8.01 9.51
N ASP A 238 21.10 -7.50 8.46
CA ASP A 238 22.10 -6.44 8.61
C ASP A 238 21.48 -5.14 9.12
N PHE A 239 20.29 -4.79 8.62
CA PHE A 239 19.53 -3.65 9.12
C PHE A 239 19.25 -3.79 10.62
N TYR A 240 18.77 -4.97 11.05
CA TYR A 240 18.53 -5.30 12.44
C TYR A 240 19.78 -5.13 13.30
N MET A 241 20.91 -5.71 12.88
CA MET A 241 22.17 -5.63 13.63
C MET A 241 22.66 -4.19 13.79
N ARG A 242 22.56 -3.37 12.74
CA ARG A 242 22.97 -1.94 12.79
C ARG A 242 22.09 -1.10 13.73
N HIS A 243 20.81 -1.43 13.84
CA HIS A 243 19.83 -0.62 14.58
C HIS A 243 19.47 -1.20 15.95
N TYR A 244 19.98 -2.38 16.31
CA TYR A 244 19.64 -3.12 17.53
C TYR A 244 19.71 -2.26 18.79
N TYR A 245 20.88 -1.68 19.09
CA TYR A 245 21.08 -0.87 20.30
C TYR A 245 20.26 0.42 20.29
N THR A 246 20.11 1.05 19.13
CA THR A 246 19.31 2.27 18.97
C THR A 246 17.85 2.00 19.31
N ILE A 247 17.29 0.89 18.79
CA ILE A 247 15.90 0.48 19.06
C ILE A 247 15.72 0.17 20.55
N GLN A 248 16.65 -0.58 21.15
CA GLN A 248 16.59 -0.90 22.58
C GLN A 248 16.62 0.36 23.46
N ASN A 249 17.55 1.27 23.19
CA ASN A 249 17.66 2.52 23.93
C ASN A 249 16.40 3.37 23.79
N MET A 250 15.80 3.44 22.59
CA MET A 250 14.57 4.19 22.35
C MET A 250 13.34 3.53 22.99
N ALA A 251 13.25 2.20 22.99
CA ALA A 251 12.17 1.48 23.65
C ALA A 251 12.27 1.63 25.19
N LYS A 252 13.47 1.47 25.75
CA LYS A 252 13.74 1.65 27.19
C LYS A 252 13.44 3.07 27.67
N SER A 253 13.76 4.07 26.86
CA SER A 253 13.46 5.49 27.15
C SER A 253 12.03 5.92 26.78
N ARG A 254 11.17 4.99 26.35
CA ARG A 254 9.78 5.25 25.94
C ARG A 254 9.64 6.38 24.90
N SER A 255 10.51 6.37 23.89
CA SER A 255 10.66 7.48 22.97
C SER A 255 9.60 7.50 21.85
N PHE A 256 9.22 8.71 21.43
CA PHE A 256 8.40 8.97 20.24
C PHE A 256 9.25 9.69 19.20
N LYS A 257 9.91 8.96 18.31
CA LYS A 257 10.89 9.53 17.37
C LYS A 257 10.78 8.92 15.98
N THR A 258 11.06 9.77 14.99
CA THR A 258 11.33 9.35 13.61
C THR A 258 12.81 9.59 13.34
N ILE A 259 13.52 8.56 12.90
CA ILE A 259 14.93 8.60 12.55
C ILE A 259 15.14 8.14 11.11
N GLN A 260 16.25 8.53 10.51
CA GLN A 260 16.69 8.02 9.22
C GLN A 260 17.57 6.78 9.47
N ALA A 261 17.44 5.77 8.62
CA ALA A 261 18.34 4.62 8.67
C ALA A 261 19.77 5.01 8.30
N ILE A 262 20.73 4.40 8.99
CA ILE A 262 22.18 4.61 8.81
C ILE A 262 22.78 3.44 8.01
#